data_AF-A0A0C2Y4X7-F1
#
_entry.id   AF-A0A0C2Y4X7-F1
#
_cell.length_a   1.000
_cell.length_b   1.000
_cell.length_c   1.000
_cell.angle_alpha   90.00
_cell.angle_beta   90.00
_cell.angle_gamma   90.00
#
_symmetry.space_group_name_H-M   'P 1'
#
loop_
_entity.id
_entity.type
_entity.pdbx_description
1 polymer ?
#
loop_
_entity_poly.entity_id
_entity_poly.type
_entity_poly.pdbx_seq_one_letter_code
_entity_poly.pdbx_strand_id
1 'polypeptide(L)'
;MLQRLFPEIPYDIQREVIHTSWHSPSLSTQDRITFMISSTTISKSWMNIFNRVAYRDIYIPCPSYLKYYLHMLRLDTSAHNDTPRHLSNDLCRSLTFAFDSPNMTRFCLSELLHSIKIFGTLPHLRTLTIRYSSFSLDDIFDCYQYIDFPDQIENLEVSVTSKTRVGGIQPLRVIVDPPWHLPHVRRLSIKGGDENLVANYLDACPQLQVLETDLKFQIKGLQV
;
A
#
# COMPACT_ATOMS: atom_id res chain seq x y z
N MET A 1 48.81 13.90 4.90
CA MET A 1 47.54 13.16 5.08
C MET A 1 46.53 14.12 5.68
N LEU A 2 45.65 14.70 4.86
CA LEU A 2 44.52 15.49 5.36
C LEU A 2 43.32 14.54 5.47
N GLN A 3 43.10 14.02 6.68
CA GLN A 3 41.80 13.47 7.05
C GLN A 3 40.79 14.61 6.93
N ARG A 4 40.02 14.64 5.84
CA ARG A 4 38.80 15.44 5.79
C ARG A 4 37.84 14.81 6.80
N LEU A 5 37.85 15.32 8.03
CA LEU A 5 36.80 15.11 9.02
C LEU A 5 35.56 15.86 8.53
N PHE A 6 34.88 15.31 7.53
CA PHE A 6 33.48 15.65 7.37
C PHE A 6 32.77 15.11 8.61
N PRO A 7 32.02 15.93 9.36
CA PRO A 7 31.22 15.40 10.45
C PRO A 7 30.25 14.39 9.85
N GLU A 8 30.40 13.11 10.22
CA GLU A 8 29.44 12.10 9.86
C GLU A 8 28.10 12.48 10.49
N ILE A 9 27.05 12.50 9.68
CA ILE A 9 25.71 12.80 10.16
C ILE A 9 25.37 11.73 11.22
N PRO A 10 24.96 12.11 12.45
CA PRO A 10 24.62 11.14 13.48
C PRO A 10 23.53 10.17 13.03
N TYR A 11 23.59 8.93 13.50
CA TYR A 11 22.64 7.87 13.15
C TYR A 11 21.17 8.30 13.34
N ASP A 12 20.86 8.95 14.47
CA ASP A 12 19.50 9.39 14.79
C ASP A 12 18.98 10.44 13.80
N ILE A 13 19.86 11.31 13.32
CA ILE A 13 19.51 12.33 12.33
C ILE A 13 19.28 11.67 10.96
N GLN A 14 20.13 10.72 10.55
CA GLN A 14 19.90 9.96 9.32
C GLN A 14 18.55 9.24 9.37
N ARG A 15 18.25 8.57 10.49
CA ARG A 15 17.00 7.87 10.72
C ARG A 15 15.81 8.81 10.62
N GLU A 16 15.86 9.98 11.23
CA GLU A 16 14.72 10.88 11.22
C GLU A 16 14.50 11.54 9.86
N VAL A 17 15.58 11.88 9.14
CA VAL A 17 15.47 12.38 7.77
C VAL A 17 14.86 11.33 6.86
N ILE A 18 15.33 10.08 6.93
CA ILE A 18 14.81 8.98 6.13
C ILE A 18 13.33 8.72 6.46
N HIS A 19 13.01 8.62 7.75
CA HIS A 19 11.66 8.36 8.22
C HIS A 19 10.69 9.46 7.75
N THR A 20 11.05 10.72 7.95
CA THR A 20 10.22 11.87 7.55
C THR A 20 10.05 11.94 6.04
N SER A 21 11.13 11.73 5.28
CA SER A 21 11.09 11.75 3.82
C SER A 21 10.24 10.61 3.26
N TRP A 22 10.39 9.40 3.79
CA TRP A 22 9.66 8.22 3.34
C TRP A 22 8.15 8.33 3.59
N HIS A 23 7.75 8.86 4.74
CA HIS A 23 6.35 8.99 5.13
C HIS A 23 5.71 10.29 4.67
N SER A 24 6.44 11.18 4.00
CA SER A 24 5.87 12.44 3.58
C SER A 24 4.75 12.22 2.53
N PRO A 25 3.54 12.76 2.78
CA PRO A 25 2.39 12.56 1.90
C PRO A 25 2.51 13.31 0.58
N SER A 26 3.40 14.31 0.50
CA SER A 26 3.58 15.16 -0.68
C SER A 26 4.54 14.58 -1.72
N LEU A 27 5.26 13.48 -1.43
CA LEU A 27 6.14 12.87 -2.43
C LEU A 27 5.32 12.22 -3.56
N SER A 28 5.65 12.61 -4.79
CA SER A 28 5.17 11.91 -5.98
C SER A 28 5.75 10.50 -6.08
N THR A 29 5.14 9.63 -6.89
CA THR A 29 5.72 8.30 -7.19
C THR A 29 7.13 8.41 -7.76
N GLN A 30 7.39 9.42 -8.61
CA GLN A 30 8.70 9.62 -9.21
C GLN A 30 9.75 10.04 -8.16
N ASP A 31 9.39 10.95 -7.25
CA ASP A 31 10.29 11.36 -6.16
C ASP A 31 10.58 10.21 -5.20
N ARG A 32 9.58 9.35 -4.94
CA ARG A 32 9.78 8.12 -4.15
C ARG A 32 10.77 7.19 -4.83
N ILE A 33 10.63 6.94 -6.13
CA ILE A 33 11.59 6.11 -6.88
C ILE A 33 12.99 6.70 -6.80
N THR A 34 13.14 8.00 -7.02
CA THR A 34 14.44 8.69 -6.90
C THR A 34 15.01 8.52 -5.49
N PHE A 35 14.19 8.73 -4.45
CA PHE A 35 14.61 8.57 -3.06
C PHE A 35 15.04 7.13 -2.74
N MET A 36 14.33 6.12 -3.25
CA MET A 36 14.72 4.71 -3.12
C MET A 36 16.09 4.45 -3.74
N ILE A 37 16.30 4.89 -4.98
CA ILE A 37 17.57 4.68 -5.70
C ILE A 37 18.72 5.42 -4.98
N SER A 38 18.55 6.71 -4.71
CA SER A 38 19.57 7.52 -4.04
C SER A 38 19.90 7.03 -2.64
N SER A 39 18.93 6.52 -1.88
CA SER A 39 19.19 5.99 -0.53
C SER A 39 20.10 4.76 -0.52
N THR A 40 20.19 4.03 -1.63
CA THR A 40 21.12 2.89 -1.74
C THR A 40 22.57 3.31 -2.04
N THR A 41 22.81 4.56 -2.43
CA THR A 41 24.14 5.01 -2.91
C THR A 41 24.86 5.98 -1.98
N ILE A 42 24.17 6.55 -0.98
CA ILE A 42 24.75 7.56 -0.05
C ILE A 42 25.82 6.95 0.86
N SER A 43 25.48 5.92 1.64
CA SER A 43 26.41 5.20 2.53
C SER A 43 25.78 3.88 2.99
N LYS A 44 26.61 2.96 3.53
CA LYS A 44 26.11 1.69 4.10
C LYS A 44 25.16 1.92 5.29
N SER A 45 25.48 2.88 6.16
CA SER A 45 24.61 3.24 7.30
C SER A 45 23.25 3.73 6.80
N TRP A 46 23.27 4.67 5.85
CA TRP A 46 22.05 5.24 5.26
C TRP A 46 21.19 4.16 4.62
N MET A 47 21.79 3.30 3.79
CA MET A 47 21.09 2.21 3.12
C MET A 47 20.46 1.24 4.12
N ASN A 48 21.16 0.88 5.19
CA ASN A 48 20.63 -0.03 6.22
C ASN A 48 19.43 0.57 6.95
N ILE A 49 19.49 1.87 7.29
CA ILE A 49 18.37 2.58 7.91
C ILE A 49 17.21 2.68 6.94
N PHE A 50 17.48 3.06 5.69
CA PHE A 50 16.49 3.15 4.62
C PHE A 50 15.78 1.81 4.42
N ASN A 51 16.51 0.70 4.31
CA ASN A 51 15.92 -0.63 4.17
C ASN A 51 14.98 -0.94 5.35
N ARG A 52 15.40 -0.68 6.61
CA ARG A 52 14.53 -0.92 7.77
C ARG A 52 13.24 -0.10 7.74
N VAL A 53 13.30 1.14 7.25
CA VAL A 53 12.12 1.99 7.09
C VAL A 53 11.25 1.53 5.92
N ALA A 54 11.85 1.31 4.75
CA ALA A 54 11.14 0.94 3.52
C ALA A 54 10.53 -0.47 3.57
N TYR A 55 11.17 -1.44 4.22
CA TYR A 55 10.62 -2.79 4.40
C TYR A 55 9.56 -2.87 5.50
N ARG A 56 9.52 -1.87 6.40
CA ARG A 56 8.43 -1.74 7.36
C ARG A 56 7.17 -1.17 6.71
N ASP A 57 7.35 -0.15 5.87
CA ASP A 57 6.28 0.58 5.21
C ASP A 57 6.50 0.56 3.70
N ILE A 58 6.11 -0.54 3.06
CA ILE A 58 6.48 -0.85 1.67
C ILE A 58 5.68 0.01 0.70
N TYR A 59 6.39 0.57 -0.30
CA TYR A 59 5.78 1.28 -1.41
C TYR A 59 6.07 0.54 -2.71
N ILE A 60 5.03 0.15 -3.44
CA ILE A 60 5.13 -0.51 -4.74
C ILE A 60 4.78 0.52 -5.82
N PRO A 61 5.79 1.14 -6.47
CA PRO A 61 5.57 2.26 -7.38
C PRO A 61 5.18 1.82 -8.80
N CYS A 62 5.53 0.60 -9.21
CA CYS A 62 5.25 0.10 -10.55
C CYS A 62 5.19 -1.44 -10.61
N PRO A 63 4.63 -2.02 -11.67
CA PRO A 63 4.50 -3.48 -11.84
C PRO A 63 5.85 -4.20 -11.89
N SER A 64 6.87 -3.59 -12.50
CA SER A 64 8.22 -4.17 -12.55
C SER A 64 8.80 -4.32 -11.15
N TYR A 65 8.57 -3.34 -10.26
CA TYR A 65 8.99 -3.43 -8.88
C TYR A 65 8.19 -4.50 -8.12
N LEU A 66 6.88 -4.63 -8.37
CA LEU A 66 6.10 -5.73 -7.79
C LEU A 66 6.69 -7.09 -8.18
N LYS A 67 6.98 -7.33 -9.46
CA LYS A 67 7.56 -8.61 -9.91
C LYS A 67 8.88 -8.91 -9.20
N TYR A 68 9.75 -7.90 -9.07
CA TYR A 68 10.96 -8.01 -8.29
C TYR A 68 10.68 -8.35 -6.82
N TYR A 69 9.75 -7.63 -6.19
CA TYR A 69 9.37 -7.83 -4.79
C TYR A 69 8.77 -9.23 -4.54
N LEU A 70 7.86 -9.68 -5.40
CA LEU A 70 7.29 -11.04 -5.34
C LEU A 70 8.37 -12.12 -5.51
N HIS A 71 9.30 -11.92 -6.44
CA HIS A 71 10.45 -12.80 -6.58
C HIS A 71 11.26 -12.85 -5.27
N MET A 72 11.52 -11.71 -4.64
CA MET A 72 12.20 -11.66 -3.35
C MET A 72 11.42 -12.36 -2.22
N LEU A 73 10.09 -12.27 -2.20
CA LEU A 73 9.26 -12.97 -1.20
C LEU A 73 9.26 -14.49 -1.37
N ARG A 74 9.48 -14.98 -2.59
CA ARG A 74 9.53 -16.41 -2.91
C ARG A 74 10.86 -17.07 -2.56
N LEU A 75 11.95 -16.31 -2.61
CA LEU A 75 13.29 -16.87 -2.38
C LEU A 75 13.49 -17.23 -0.91
N ASP A 76 13.57 -18.53 -0.62
CA ASP A 76 14.00 -19.06 0.66
C ASP A 76 15.51 -19.32 0.63
N THR A 77 16.31 -18.29 0.89
CA THR A 77 17.77 -18.46 0.89
C THR A 77 18.25 -18.80 2.29
N SER A 78 18.39 -20.11 2.54
CA SER A 78 18.98 -20.73 3.72
C SER A 78 20.50 -20.56 3.76
N ALA A 79 21.01 -19.33 3.81
CA ALA A 79 22.40 -19.04 4.21
C ALA A 79 22.64 -17.53 4.35
N HIS A 80 22.70 -17.06 5.60
CA HIS A 80 23.34 -15.83 6.07
C HIS A 80 22.86 -14.45 5.54
N ASN A 81 22.58 -13.59 6.53
CA ASN A 81 22.50 -12.12 6.53
C ASN A 81 21.34 -11.46 5.75
N ASP A 82 20.43 -10.82 6.50
CA ASP A 82 19.52 -9.74 6.07
C ASP A 82 18.92 -9.88 4.66
N THR A 83 18.35 -11.05 4.35
CA THR A 83 17.70 -11.23 3.06
C THR A 83 16.42 -10.39 3.01
N PRO A 84 16.06 -9.82 1.84
CA PRO A 84 14.83 -9.04 1.71
C PRO A 84 13.55 -9.75 2.13
N ARG A 85 13.51 -11.09 2.08
CA ARG A 85 12.38 -11.88 2.60
C ARG A 85 12.29 -11.81 4.12
N HIS A 86 13.40 -11.98 4.84
CA HIS A 86 13.43 -11.84 6.30
C HIS A 86 13.04 -10.43 6.72
N LEU A 87 13.63 -9.41 6.09
CA LEU A 87 13.25 -8.02 6.38
C LEU A 87 11.77 -7.76 6.14
N SER A 88 11.21 -8.26 5.04
CA SER A 88 9.78 -8.10 4.75
C SER A 88 8.90 -8.84 5.75
N ASN A 89 9.22 -10.07 6.11
CA ASN A 89 8.43 -10.85 7.06
C ASN A 89 8.51 -10.30 8.49
N ASP A 90 9.68 -9.82 8.89
CA ASP A 90 9.93 -9.35 10.27
C ASP A 90 9.45 -7.92 10.49
N LEU A 91 9.49 -7.08 9.44
CA LEU A 91 9.25 -5.64 9.59
C LEU A 91 7.96 -5.16 8.95
N CYS A 92 7.47 -5.76 7.86
CA CYS A 92 6.39 -5.20 7.06
C CYS A 92 5.10 -5.07 7.86
N ARG A 93 4.62 -3.83 7.99
CA ARG A 93 3.39 -3.46 8.69
C ARG A 93 2.41 -2.75 7.78
N SER A 94 2.91 -2.02 6.78
CA SER A 94 2.09 -1.37 5.77
C SER A 94 2.60 -1.64 4.36
N LEU A 95 1.67 -1.69 3.41
CA LEU A 95 1.97 -1.83 1.99
C LEU A 95 1.11 -0.87 1.18
N THR A 96 1.74 -0.08 0.33
CA THR A 96 1.08 0.89 -0.56
C THR A 96 1.24 0.50 -2.01
N PHE A 97 0.13 0.37 -2.73
CA PHE A 97 0.07 0.31 -4.19
C PHE A 97 -0.25 1.67 -4.78
N ALA A 98 0.59 2.12 -5.71
CA ALA A 98 0.41 3.42 -6.35
C ALA A 98 0.78 3.38 -7.83
N PHE A 99 -0.06 2.74 -8.64
CA PHE A 99 0.13 2.70 -10.09
C PHE A 99 -0.75 3.72 -10.78
N ASP A 100 -0.21 4.31 -11.84
CA ASP A 100 -0.96 5.25 -12.68
C ASP A 100 -1.99 4.55 -13.61
N SER A 101 -1.99 3.21 -13.68
CA SER A 101 -2.86 2.42 -14.58
C SER A 101 -3.86 1.56 -13.81
N PRO A 102 -5.17 1.83 -13.94
CA PRO A 102 -6.26 1.06 -13.33
C PRO A 102 -6.19 -0.46 -13.50
N ASN A 103 -6.14 -0.93 -14.75
CA ASN A 103 -6.15 -2.36 -15.07
C ASN A 103 -4.94 -3.07 -14.48
N MET A 104 -3.80 -2.37 -14.47
CA MET A 104 -2.58 -2.89 -13.90
C MET A 104 -2.66 -2.97 -12.38
N THR A 105 -3.22 -1.97 -11.70
CA THR A 105 -3.46 -2.01 -10.25
C THR A 105 -4.28 -3.24 -9.87
N ARG A 106 -5.36 -3.53 -10.61
CA ARG A 106 -6.22 -4.70 -10.34
C ARG A 106 -5.45 -6.02 -10.43
N PHE A 107 -4.81 -6.27 -11.58
CA PHE A 107 -4.08 -7.51 -11.83
C PHE A 107 -2.97 -7.73 -10.80
N CYS A 108 -2.16 -6.71 -10.58
CA CYS A 108 -1.03 -6.76 -9.66
C CYS A 108 -1.45 -6.86 -8.19
N LEU A 109 -2.56 -6.23 -7.80
CA LEU A 109 -3.10 -6.37 -6.46
C LEU A 109 -3.52 -7.82 -6.21
N SER A 110 -4.31 -8.41 -7.12
CA SER A 110 -4.72 -9.81 -7.04
C SER A 110 -3.49 -10.74 -6.96
N GLU A 111 -2.48 -10.53 -7.80
CA GLU A 111 -1.23 -11.30 -7.78
C GLU A 111 -0.48 -11.19 -6.44
N LEU A 112 -0.44 -9.99 -5.83
CA LEU A 112 0.18 -9.81 -4.52
C LEU A 112 -0.62 -10.54 -3.44
N LEU A 113 -1.92 -10.30 -3.34
CA LEU A 113 -2.75 -10.89 -2.27
C LEU A 113 -2.71 -12.41 -2.33
N HIS A 114 -2.81 -12.97 -3.54
CA HIS A 114 -2.61 -14.39 -3.80
C HIS A 114 -1.23 -14.87 -3.32
N SER A 115 -0.17 -14.16 -3.67
CA SER A 115 1.19 -14.53 -3.25
C SER A 115 1.38 -14.47 -1.73
N ILE A 116 0.83 -13.46 -1.06
CA ILE A 116 0.88 -13.33 0.41
C ILE A 116 0.21 -14.54 1.06
N LYS A 117 -1.00 -14.87 0.60
CA LYS A 117 -1.80 -16.00 1.10
C LYS A 117 -1.11 -17.34 0.87
N ILE A 118 -0.66 -17.61 -0.35
CA ILE A 118 -0.04 -18.89 -0.71
C ILE A 118 1.30 -19.11 -0.02
N PHE A 119 2.15 -18.08 0.07
CA PHE A 119 3.48 -18.23 0.69
C PHE A 119 3.48 -17.99 2.21
N GLY A 120 2.35 -17.59 2.81
CA GLY A 120 2.29 -17.25 4.23
C GLY A 120 3.28 -16.16 4.63
N THR A 121 3.50 -15.18 3.74
CA THR A 121 4.47 -14.09 3.96
C THR A 121 3.80 -12.87 4.59
N LEU A 122 4.61 -11.95 5.12
CA LEU A 122 4.16 -10.70 5.74
C LEU A 122 3.16 -10.90 6.91
N PRO A 123 3.53 -11.67 7.94
CA PRO A 123 2.64 -11.95 9.08
C PRO A 123 2.25 -10.70 9.88
N HIS A 124 3.10 -9.66 9.84
CA HIS A 124 2.90 -8.40 10.53
C HIS A 124 2.22 -7.31 9.69
N LEU A 125 1.88 -7.60 8.44
CA LEU A 125 1.15 -6.66 7.58
C LEU A 125 -0.23 -6.42 8.20
N ARG A 126 -0.53 -5.15 8.48
CA ARG A 126 -1.79 -4.71 9.10
C ARG A 126 -2.51 -3.67 8.25
N THR A 127 -1.79 -2.93 7.41
CA THR A 127 -2.35 -1.85 6.61
C THR A 127 -2.08 -2.05 5.13
N LEU A 128 -3.12 -2.00 4.32
CA LEU A 128 -3.04 -1.98 2.86
C LEU A 128 -3.59 -0.64 2.34
N THR A 129 -2.76 0.08 1.59
CA THR A 129 -3.15 1.33 0.93
C THR A 129 -3.17 1.12 -0.57
N ILE A 130 -4.26 1.49 -1.24
CA ILE A 130 -4.45 1.35 -2.68
C ILE A 130 -4.77 2.71 -3.26
N ARG A 131 -3.92 3.19 -4.18
CA ARG A 131 -4.13 4.45 -4.90
C ARG A 131 -4.56 4.15 -6.33
N TYR A 132 -5.79 4.54 -6.65
CA TYR A 132 -6.33 4.50 -8.00
C TYR A 132 -6.21 5.88 -8.65
N SER A 133 -5.73 5.93 -9.89
CA SER A 133 -5.74 7.15 -10.72
C SER A 133 -6.58 6.95 -11.99
N SER A 134 -7.37 7.96 -12.37
CA SER A 134 -8.12 8.01 -13.63
C SER A 134 -9.00 6.78 -13.87
N PHE A 135 -9.92 6.51 -12.95
CA PHE A 135 -10.66 5.25 -12.88
C PHE A 135 -12.15 5.44 -13.22
N SER A 136 -12.72 4.57 -14.06
CA SER A 136 -14.17 4.30 -14.09
C SER A 136 -14.46 3.24 -13.05
N LEU A 137 -15.18 3.61 -11.98
CA LEU A 137 -15.36 2.81 -10.78
C LEU A 137 -16.02 1.45 -11.00
N ASP A 138 -16.67 1.28 -12.16
CA ASP A 138 -17.52 0.16 -12.57
C ASP A 138 -16.99 -1.25 -12.25
N ASP A 139 -15.67 -1.52 -12.30
CA ASP A 139 -15.17 -2.90 -12.17
C ASP A 139 -14.37 -3.25 -10.88
N ILE A 140 -14.30 -2.38 -9.86
CA ILE A 140 -13.55 -2.69 -8.61
C ILE A 140 -14.12 -3.95 -7.94
N PHE A 141 -15.44 -4.07 -7.95
CA PHE A 141 -16.16 -5.10 -7.22
C PHE A 141 -16.45 -6.36 -8.04
N ASP A 142 -16.42 -6.26 -9.37
CA ASP A 142 -16.71 -7.35 -10.30
C ASP A 142 -15.53 -8.34 -10.51
N CYS A 143 -14.31 -7.93 -10.17
CA CYS A 143 -13.09 -8.64 -10.61
C CYS A 143 -12.47 -9.62 -9.60
N TYR A 144 -13.18 -10.03 -8.54
CA TYR A 144 -12.67 -10.96 -7.50
C TYR A 144 -11.30 -10.58 -6.90
N GLN A 145 -10.89 -9.32 -7.02
CA GLN A 145 -9.51 -8.89 -6.72
C GLN A 145 -9.12 -9.06 -5.24
N TYR A 146 -10.12 -9.22 -4.36
CA TYR A 146 -9.95 -9.43 -2.92
C TYR A 146 -10.29 -10.85 -2.47
N ILE A 147 -10.46 -11.82 -3.38
CA ILE A 147 -10.79 -13.21 -2.98
C ILE A 147 -9.71 -13.85 -2.09
N ASP A 148 -8.46 -13.41 -2.26
CA ASP A 148 -7.32 -13.85 -1.48
C ASP A 148 -6.86 -12.80 -0.47
N PHE A 149 -7.78 -11.93 0.00
CA PHE A 149 -7.45 -10.92 1.00
C PHE A 149 -6.90 -11.57 2.27
N PRO A 150 -5.67 -11.21 2.71
CA PRO A 150 -5.08 -11.83 3.89
C PRO A 150 -5.77 -11.40 5.19
N ASP A 151 -6.09 -12.37 6.04
CA ASP A 151 -6.81 -12.17 7.31
C ASP A 151 -6.08 -11.26 8.30
N GLN A 152 -4.76 -11.14 8.16
CA GLN A 152 -3.95 -10.30 9.04
C GLN A 152 -4.09 -8.80 8.76
N ILE A 153 -4.73 -8.38 7.66
CA ILE A 153 -4.89 -6.97 7.30
C ILE A 153 -6.14 -6.40 7.99
N GLU A 154 -5.95 -5.40 8.86
CA GLU A 154 -7.01 -4.78 9.65
C GLU A 154 -7.39 -3.37 9.16
N ASN A 155 -6.49 -2.70 8.43
CA ASN A 155 -6.69 -1.35 7.92
C ASN A 155 -6.63 -1.36 6.38
N LEU A 156 -7.68 -0.86 5.74
CA LEU A 156 -7.73 -0.66 4.30
C LEU A 156 -7.87 0.83 3.98
N GLU A 157 -6.96 1.36 3.19
CA GLU A 157 -7.01 2.74 2.72
C GLU A 157 -7.13 2.76 1.19
N VAL A 158 -8.15 3.42 0.68
CA VAL A 158 -8.42 3.56 -0.74
C VAL A 158 -8.44 5.04 -1.08
N SER A 159 -7.60 5.46 -2.03
CA SER A 159 -7.62 6.83 -2.54
C SER A 159 -7.85 6.83 -4.04
N VAL A 160 -8.88 7.53 -4.49
CA VAL A 160 -9.25 7.64 -5.89
C VAL A 160 -8.98 9.06 -6.36
N THR A 161 -8.07 9.20 -7.32
CA THR A 161 -7.74 10.50 -7.94
C THR A 161 -8.26 10.53 -9.37
N SER A 162 -9.25 11.37 -9.66
CA SER A 162 -9.73 11.57 -11.04
C SER A 162 -8.96 12.71 -11.70
N LYS A 163 -8.17 12.40 -12.74
CA LYS A 163 -7.43 13.42 -13.53
C LYS A 163 -8.33 14.14 -14.56
N THR A 164 -9.60 13.75 -14.72
CA THR A 164 -10.50 14.31 -15.74
C THR A 164 -11.93 14.52 -15.21
N ARG A 165 -12.30 15.79 -15.00
CA ARG A 165 -13.70 16.24 -14.81
C ARG A 165 -14.40 16.54 -16.15
N VAL A 166 -14.18 15.74 -17.19
CA VAL A 166 -14.75 16.02 -18.53
C VAL A 166 -15.82 15.00 -18.97
N GLY A 167 -15.97 13.90 -18.24
CA GLY A 167 -17.16 13.06 -18.31
C GLY A 167 -17.52 12.69 -16.89
N GLY A 168 -18.76 12.91 -16.47
CA GLY A 168 -19.23 12.55 -15.14
C GLY A 168 -18.81 11.10 -14.84
N ILE A 169 -18.24 10.89 -13.66
CA ILE A 169 -18.09 9.54 -13.11
C ILE A 169 -19.50 8.97 -13.13
N GLN A 170 -19.75 7.94 -13.95
CA GLN A 170 -21.02 7.25 -13.86
C GLN A 170 -21.11 6.71 -12.43
N PRO A 171 -22.23 6.96 -11.72
CA PRO A 171 -22.36 6.48 -10.36
C PRO A 171 -22.20 4.97 -10.39
N LEU A 172 -21.30 4.46 -9.55
CA LEU A 172 -21.10 3.04 -9.37
C LEU A 172 -22.43 2.33 -9.17
N ARG A 173 -22.59 1.13 -9.72
CA ARG A 173 -23.69 0.29 -9.29
C ARG A 173 -23.41 -0.20 -7.88
N VAL A 174 -24.40 -0.06 -7.01
CA VAL A 174 -24.37 -0.74 -5.72
C VAL A 174 -24.48 -2.23 -6.01
N ILE A 175 -23.46 -2.99 -5.60
CA ILE A 175 -23.45 -4.45 -5.75
C ILE A 175 -24.13 -5.02 -4.52
N VAL A 176 -25.25 -5.68 -4.73
CA VAL A 176 -25.91 -6.47 -3.70
C VAL A 176 -25.14 -7.78 -3.57
N ASP A 177 -24.53 -8.02 -2.41
CA ASP A 177 -23.73 -9.22 -2.08
C ASP A 177 -22.42 -9.32 -2.89
N PRO A 178 -21.36 -8.56 -2.51
CA PRO A 178 -20.08 -8.63 -3.20
C PRO A 178 -19.51 -10.06 -3.13
N PRO A 179 -18.85 -10.56 -4.21
CA PRO A 179 -18.36 -11.93 -4.27
C PRO A 179 -17.18 -12.24 -3.33
N TRP A 180 -16.80 -11.28 -2.50
CA TRP A 180 -15.70 -11.34 -1.55
C TRP A 180 -16.07 -10.51 -0.32
N HIS A 181 -15.54 -10.95 0.83
CA HIS A 181 -15.74 -10.28 2.11
C HIS A 181 -14.37 -9.94 2.70
N LEU A 182 -14.34 -8.88 3.51
CA LEU A 182 -13.18 -8.38 4.22
C LEU A 182 -13.46 -8.46 5.73
N PRO A 183 -13.65 -9.68 6.30
CA PRO A 183 -14.18 -9.85 7.65
C PRO A 183 -13.24 -9.33 8.74
N HIS A 184 -11.95 -9.14 8.43
CA HIS A 184 -10.94 -8.68 9.39
C HIS A 184 -10.65 -7.18 9.30
N VAL A 185 -11.19 -6.48 8.30
CA VAL A 185 -10.99 -5.03 8.15
C VAL A 185 -11.84 -4.29 9.19
N ARG A 186 -11.17 -3.54 10.06
CA ARG A 186 -11.77 -2.76 11.16
C ARG A 186 -11.72 -1.26 10.91
N ARG A 187 -10.72 -0.79 10.16
CA ARG A 187 -10.62 0.60 9.73
C ARG A 187 -10.58 0.69 8.21
N LEU A 188 -11.47 1.52 7.67
CA LEU A 188 -11.58 1.81 6.26
C LEU A 188 -11.44 3.31 6.05
N SER A 189 -10.48 3.74 5.23
CA SER A 189 -10.36 5.14 4.81
C SER A 189 -10.57 5.21 3.30
N ILE A 190 -11.60 5.93 2.85
CA ILE A 190 -11.88 6.15 1.43
C ILE A 190 -11.80 7.65 1.12
N LYS A 191 -10.86 8.05 0.27
CA LYS A 191 -10.70 9.43 -0.21
C LYS A 191 -11.01 9.52 -1.70
N GLY A 192 -11.89 10.43 -2.09
CA GLY A 192 -12.43 10.54 -3.44
C GLY A 192 -13.39 9.40 -3.80
N GLY A 193 -13.77 9.31 -5.07
CA GLY A 193 -14.79 8.36 -5.54
C GLY A 193 -16.21 8.90 -5.39
N ASP A 194 -17.18 7.99 -5.21
CA ASP A 194 -18.60 8.31 -5.01
C ASP A 194 -19.20 7.55 -3.81
N GLU A 195 -20.44 7.85 -3.45
CA GLU A 195 -21.12 7.24 -2.30
C GLU A 195 -21.33 5.72 -2.48
N ASN A 196 -21.48 5.26 -3.72
CA ASN A 196 -21.70 3.85 -4.03
C ASN A 196 -20.42 3.03 -3.83
N LEU A 197 -19.24 3.61 -4.08
CA LEU A 197 -17.95 3.03 -3.69
C LEU A 197 -17.91 2.73 -2.20
N VAL A 198 -18.31 3.70 -1.39
CA VAL A 198 -18.33 3.56 0.07
C VAL A 198 -19.33 2.49 0.49
N ALA A 199 -20.55 2.53 -0.05
CA ALA A 199 -21.60 1.54 0.26
C ALA A 199 -21.12 0.11 -0.03
N ASN A 200 -20.53 -0.13 -1.21
CA ASN A 200 -20.03 -1.45 -1.58
C ASN A 200 -18.91 -1.95 -0.64
N TYR A 201 -18.01 -1.07 -0.18
CA TYR A 201 -17.00 -1.47 0.81
C TYR A 201 -17.61 -1.70 2.21
N LEU A 202 -18.64 -0.95 2.60
CA LEU A 202 -19.34 -1.17 3.87
C LEU A 202 -19.99 -2.55 3.89
N ASP A 203 -20.66 -2.93 2.79
CA ASP A 203 -21.26 -4.26 2.66
C ASP A 203 -20.22 -5.38 2.72
N ALA A 204 -19.03 -5.16 2.14
CA ALA A 204 -17.93 -6.13 2.18
C ALA A 204 -17.21 -6.21 3.55
N CYS A 205 -17.34 -5.22 4.45
CA CYS A 205 -16.60 -5.12 5.71
C CYS A 205 -17.52 -5.31 6.94
N PRO A 206 -17.95 -6.54 7.27
CA PRO A 206 -18.96 -6.77 8.31
C PRO A 206 -18.50 -6.42 9.74
N GLN A 207 -17.20 -6.31 9.99
CA GLN A 207 -16.62 -5.97 11.30
C GLN A 207 -16.05 -4.54 11.36
N LEU A 208 -16.46 -3.66 10.45
CA LEU A 208 -15.94 -2.31 10.39
C LEU A 208 -16.27 -1.52 11.67
N GLN A 209 -15.26 -0.87 12.23
CA GLN A 209 -15.36 -0.04 13.45
C GLN A 209 -15.17 1.45 13.14
N VAL A 210 -14.29 1.77 12.19
CA VAL A 210 -13.92 3.14 11.85
C VAL A 210 -14.02 3.32 10.34
N LEU A 211 -14.81 4.31 9.92
CA LEU A 211 -14.89 4.77 8.54
C LEU A 211 -14.42 6.22 8.46
N GLU A 212 -13.39 6.47 7.66
CA GLU A 212 -12.91 7.81 7.34
C GLU A 212 -13.16 8.11 5.87
N THR A 213 -13.81 9.25 5.58
CA THR A 213 -14.03 9.66 4.19
C THR A 213 -14.09 11.17 4.04
N ASP A 214 -13.83 11.66 2.84
CA ASP A 214 -14.05 13.05 2.42
C ASP A 214 -15.43 13.25 1.76
N LEU A 215 -16.21 12.19 1.58
CA LEU A 215 -17.58 12.22 1.07
C LEU A 215 -18.57 12.52 2.20
N LYS A 216 -19.63 13.27 1.88
CA LYS A 216 -20.71 13.56 2.83
C LYS A 216 -21.85 12.58 2.58
N PHE A 217 -22.01 11.58 3.43
CA PHE A 217 -23.17 10.67 3.38
C PHE A 217 -23.96 10.68 4.69
N GLN A 218 -25.22 10.27 4.63
CA GLN A 218 -26.00 9.93 5.82
C GLN A 218 -26.06 8.41 5.94
N ILE A 219 -25.15 7.82 6.73
CA ILE A 219 -25.30 6.40 7.08
C ILE A 219 -26.41 6.31 8.13
N LYS A 220 -27.52 5.64 7.78
CA LYS A 220 -28.47 5.18 8.80
C LYS A 220 -27.76 4.13 9.65
N GLY A 221 -27.34 4.48 10.86
CA GLY A 221 -26.94 3.52 11.90
C GLY A 221 -25.47 3.51 12.33
N LEU A 222 -24.59 4.32 11.72
CA LEU A 222 -23.25 4.58 12.25
C LEU A 222 -23.16 6.07 12.60
N GLN A 223 -22.96 6.38 13.88
CA GLN A 223 -22.63 7.73 14.30
C GLN A 223 -21.24 8.07 13.78
N VAL A 224 -21.17 9.10 12.93
CA VAL A 224 -19.93 9.76 12.48
C VAL A 224 -19.45 10.70 13.58
#